data_AF-A0A194AM34-F1
#
_entry.id   AF-A0A194AM34-F1
#
_cell.length_a   1.000
_cell.length_b   1.000
_cell.length_c   1.000
_cell.angle_alpha   90.00
_cell.angle_beta   90.00
_cell.angle_gamma   90.00
#
_symmetry.space_group_name_H-M   'P 1'
#
loop_
_entity.id
_entity.type
_entity.pdbx_description
1 polymer ?
#
loop_
_entity_poly.entity_id
_entity_poly.type
_entity_poly.pdbx_seq_one_letter_code
_entity_poly.pdbx_strand_id
1 'polypeptide(L)'
;MRILDQKLFYYVVALVAYVLASQNQCTFSYARCKRQRFLSDDCGVSGKWMNQLNSTMELCCYKGNLFGKYNSAVGRAEDYYHLRGRYTVRGGDCILGWSIAYNNAAFGNSNSSSSWAGIHYADEGIIYTQWLLARYQQREHFWRAFHTNQDTFKRIC
;
A
#
# COMPACT_ATOMS: atom_id res chain seq x y z
N MET A 1 -21.08 22.34 41.39
CA MET A 1 -20.42 21.06 41.04
C MET A 1 -21.09 20.50 39.77
N ARG A 2 -20.81 21.03 38.57
CA ARG A 2 -21.39 20.58 37.27
C ARG A 2 -20.50 20.90 36.05
N ILE A 3 -19.18 21.06 36.24
CA ILE A 3 -18.25 21.45 35.15
C ILE A 3 -17.40 20.26 34.69
N LEU A 4 -17.27 19.20 35.51
CA LEU A 4 -16.52 17.99 35.17
C LEU A 4 -17.24 17.09 34.14
N ASP A 5 -18.58 17.08 34.14
CA ASP A 5 -19.39 16.24 33.23
C ASP A 5 -19.32 16.68 31.76
N GLN A 6 -19.28 17.99 31.49
CA GLN A 6 -19.22 18.49 30.11
C GLN A 6 -17.89 18.13 29.44
N LYS A 7 -16.77 18.30 30.13
CA LYS A 7 -15.45 17.93 29.57
C LYS A 7 -15.37 16.44 29.29
N LEU A 8 -15.86 15.60 30.21
CA LEU A 8 -15.88 14.15 30.01
C LEU A 8 -16.76 13.76 28.80
N PHE A 9 -17.93 14.39 28.65
CA PHE A 9 -18.81 14.18 27.51
C PHE A 9 -18.16 14.58 26.18
N TYR A 10 -17.51 15.74 26.11
CA TYR A 10 -16.77 16.16 24.91
C TYR A 10 -15.64 15.21 24.56
N TYR A 11 -14.89 14.73 25.55
CA TYR A 11 -13.83 13.75 25.35
C TYR A 11 -14.38 12.43 24.81
N VAL A 12 -15.45 11.90 25.38
CA VAL A 12 -16.08 10.64 24.92
C VAL A 12 -16.64 10.80 23.50
N VAL A 13 -17.32 11.91 23.19
CA VAL A 13 -17.84 12.17 21.84
C VAL A 13 -16.70 12.29 20.82
N ALA A 14 -15.60 12.97 21.17
CA ALA A 14 -14.42 13.07 20.31
C ALA A 14 -13.74 11.71 20.10
N LEU A 15 -13.66 10.87 21.15
CA LEU A 15 -13.07 9.54 21.07
C LEU A 15 -13.92 8.60 20.21
N VAL A 16 -15.24 8.63 20.37
CA VAL A 16 -16.19 7.86 19.55
C VAL A 16 -16.13 8.33 18.09
N ALA A 17 -16.11 9.64 17.84
CA ALA A 17 -15.96 10.18 16.49
C ALA A 17 -14.62 9.76 15.84
N TYR A 18 -13.52 9.74 16.60
CA TYR A 18 -12.22 9.29 16.13
C TYR A 18 -12.20 7.79 15.80
N VAL A 19 -12.77 6.95 16.67
CA VAL A 19 -12.89 5.50 16.45
C VAL A 19 -13.80 5.18 15.26
N LEU A 20 -14.91 5.89 15.11
CA LEU A 20 -15.78 5.74 13.93
C LEU A 20 -15.11 6.24 12.65
N ALA A 21 -14.35 7.34 12.71
CA ALA A 21 -13.60 7.84 11.57
C ALA A 21 -12.48 6.88 11.14
N SER A 22 -11.77 6.25 12.08
CA SER A 22 -10.75 5.25 11.76
C SER A 22 -11.35 3.98 11.15
N GLN A 23 -12.45 3.47 11.71
CA GLN A 23 -13.19 2.33 11.14
C GLN A 23 -13.75 2.63 9.73
N ASN A 24 -14.19 3.86 9.48
CA ASN A 24 -14.69 4.28 8.17
C ASN A 24 -13.56 4.42 7.12
N GLN A 25 -12.33 4.72 7.53
CA GLN A 25 -11.18 4.74 6.61
C GLN A 25 -10.73 3.33 6.18
N CYS A 26 -10.98 2.32 7.01
CA CYS A 26 -10.76 0.90 6.70
C CYS A 26 -11.76 0.41 5.65
N THR A 27 -13.04 0.75 5.81
CA THR A 27 -14.11 0.33 4.89
C THR A 27 -14.11 1.10 3.57
N PHE A 28 -13.67 2.37 3.54
CA PHE A 28 -13.71 3.21 2.34
C PHE A 28 -12.73 2.76 1.22
N SER A 29 -11.52 2.29 1.59
CA SER A 29 -10.57 1.73 0.62
C SER A 29 -11.10 0.44 0.00
N TYR A 30 -11.72 -0.41 0.82
CA TYR A 30 -12.37 -1.63 0.37
C TYR A 30 -13.59 -1.33 -0.53
N ALA A 31 -14.41 -0.34 -0.19
CA ALA A 31 -15.59 0.07 -0.98
C ALA A 31 -15.26 0.56 -2.39
N ARG A 32 -14.06 1.13 -2.60
CA ARG A 32 -13.58 1.56 -3.92
C ARG A 32 -13.22 0.39 -4.83
N CYS A 33 -12.62 -0.67 -4.29
CA CYS A 33 -12.50 -1.94 -5.01
C CYS A 33 -13.88 -2.63 -5.20
N LYS A 34 -14.82 -2.43 -4.25
CA LYS A 34 -16.15 -3.10 -4.20
C LYS A 34 -17.26 -2.53 -5.10
N ARG A 35 -17.20 -1.24 -5.51
CA ARG A 35 -18.15 -0.64 -6.49
C ARG A 35 -18.11 -1.31 -7.86
N GLN A 36 -17.14 -2.15 -8.05
CA GLN A 36 -16.79 -2.91 -9.22
C GLN A 36 -16.88 -4.37 -8.70
N ARG A 37 -17.87 -5.18 -9.14
CA ARG A 37 -18.22 -6.51 -8.56
C ARG A 37 -17.06 -7.53 -8.63
N PHE A 38 -16.02 -7.39 -7.82
CA PHE A 38 -14.69 -7.98 -8.06
C PHE A 38 -14.12 -8.82 -6.91
N LEU A 39 -14.95 -9.39 -6.04
CA LEU A 39 -14.47 -10.05 -4.81
C LEU A 39 -14.35 -11.57 -4.83
N SER A 40 -14.72 -12.28 -5.90
CA SER A 40 -14.72 -13.75 -5.86
C SER A 40 -13.35 -14.41 -6.03
N ASP A 41 -12.35 -13.69 -6.57
CA ASP A 41 -11.07 -14.29 -7.03
C ASP A 41 -9.82 -13.63 -6.41
N ASP A 42 -9.98 -12.86 -5.33
CA ASP A 42 -8.85 -12.27 -4.60
C ASP A 42 -8.37 -13.21 -3.49
N CYS A 43 -7.07 -13.44 -3.42
CA CYS A 43 -6.33 -14.12 -2.35
C CYS A 43 -6.29 -13.30 -1.02
N GLY A 44 -7.24 -12.39 -0.83
CA GLY A 44 -7.30 -11.46 0.29
C GLY A 44 -6.36 -10.25 0.18
N VAL A 45 -5.61 -10.04 -0.90
CA VAL A 45 -4.56 -8.98 -0.93
C VAL A 45 -5.14 -7.57 -1.05
N SER A 46 -6.38 -7.38 -1.52
CA SER A 46 -7.00 -6.05 -1.57
C SER A 46 -7.09 -5.43 -0.18
N GLY A 47 -6.74 -4.15 -0.07
CA GLY A 47 -6.71 -3.43 1.21
C GLY A 47 -5.57 -2.43 1.31
N LYS A 48 -5.38 -1.86 2.51
CA LYS A 48 -4.24 -1.01 2.81
C LYS A 48 -3.15 -1.77 3.55
N TRP A 49 -1.93 -1.43 3.21
CA TRP A 49 -0.75 -2.04 3.74
C TRP A 49 0.30 -0.99 4.09
N MET A 50 1.16 -1.32 5.04
CA MET A 50 2.30 -0.50 5.44
C MET A 50 3.55 -1.36 5.59
N ASN A 51 4.69 -0.87 5.09
CA ASN A 51 5.96 -1.55 5.27
C ASN A 51 6.71 -1.10 6.53
N GLN A 52 7.86 -1.73 6.79
CA GLN A 52 8.75 -1.40 7.91
C GLN A 52 9.39 0.00 7.83
N LEU A 53 9.25 0.69 6.70
CA LEU A 53 9.74 2.07 6.50
C LEU A 53 8.61 3.10 6.64
N ASN A 54 7.41 2.69 7.06
CA ASN A 54 6.17 3.49 7.11
C ASN A 54 5.62 3.94 5.74
N SER A 55 6.11 3.39 4.64
CA SER A 55 5.48 3.57 3.33
C SER A 55 4.14 2.85 3.30
N THR A 56 3.14 3.43 2.65
CA THR A 56 1.78 2.90 2.58
C THR A 56 1.36 2.55 1.17
N MET A 57 0.51 1.54 1.02
CA MET A 57 -0.10 1.20 -0.27
C MET A 57 -1.57 0.83 -0.12
N GLU A 58 -2.34 1.14 -1.16
CA GLU A 58 -3.70 0.67 -1.37
C GLU A 58 -3.69 -0.27 -2.58
N LEU A 59 -4.11 -1.51 -2.39
CA LEU A 59 -4.16 -2.55 -3.42
C LEU A 59 -5.61 -2.96 -3.73
N CYS A 60 -5.88 -3.19 -5.01
CA CYS A 60 -7.08 -3.88 -5.50
C CYS A 60 -6.65 -5.01 -6.45
N CYS A 61 -7.27 -6.18 -6.28
CA CYS A 61 -7.08 -7.37 -7.11
C CYS A 61 -8.27 -7.57 -8.06
N TYR A 62 -8.00 -7.96 -9.32
CA TYR A 62 -9.05 -8.36 -10.26
C TYR A 62 -8.51 -9.27 -11.38
N LYS A 63 -8.99 -10.52 -11.48
CA LYS A 63 -8.65 -11.47 -12.55
C LYS A 63 -7.12 -11.57 -12.78
N GLY A 64 -6.40 -11.76 -11.68
CA GLY A 64 -4.93 -11.82 -11.65
C GLY A 64 -4.23 -10.48 -11.88
N ASN A 65 -4.95 -9.35 -12.02
CA ASN A 65 -4.36 -8.02 -12.06
C ASN A 65 -4.27 -7.43 -10.65
N LEU A 66 -3.19 -6.70 -10.40
CA LEU A 66 -3.00 -5.88 -9.23
C LEU A 66 -2.94 -4.41 -9.67
N PHE A 67 -3.66 -3.53 -9.00
CA PHE A 67 -3.61 -2.09 -9.26
C PHE A 67 -3.86 -1.31 -7.98
N GLY A 68 -3.38 -0.08 -7.95
CA GLY A 68 -3.49 0.71 -6.73
C GLY A 68 -2.65 1.96 -6.73
N LYS A 69 -2.31 2.40 -5.53
CA LYS A 69 -1.43 3.53 -5.30
C LYS A 69 -0.50 3.27 -4.12
N TYR A 70 0.68 3.86 -4.18
CA TYR A 70 1.75 3.69 -3.21
C TYR A 70 2.28 5.08 -2.82
N ASN A 71 2.50 5.29 -1.53
CA ASN A 71 3.12 6.49 -0.99
C ASN A 71 4.36 6.06 -0.21
N SER A 72 5.51 6.57 -0.63
CA SER A 72 6.79 6.29 0.01
C SER A 72 7.03 7.25 1.17
N ALA A 73 7.36 6.72 2.34
CA ALA A 73 7.80 7.53 3.47
C ALA A 73 9.28 7.95 3.37
N VAL A 74 10.03 7.38 2.43
CA VAL A 74 11.46 7.64 2.24
C VAL A 74 11.81 7.95 0.79
N GLY A 75 12.96 8.58 0.59
CA GLY A 75 13.48 8.93 -0.73
C GLY A 75 12.90 10.22 -1.29
N ARG A 76 13.12 10.44 -2.59
CA ARG A 76 12.59 11.60 -3.33
C ARG A 76 11.24 11.24 -3.93
N ALA A 77 10.24 11.20 -3.07
CA ALA A 77 8.88 10.84 -3.40
C ALA A 77 7.93 11.63 -2.50
N GLU A 78 6.93 12.28 -3.10
CA GLU A 78 5.86 12.97 -2.37
C GLU A 78 4.53 12.56 -2.96
N ASP A 79 3.52 12.42 -2.09
CA ASP A 79 2.18 11.96 -2.44
C ASP A 79 2.18 10.54 -3.05
N TYR A 80 1.05 10.16 -3.65
CA TYR A 80 0.82 8.84 -4.20
C TYR A 80 1.35 8.67 -5.64
N TYR A 81 1.82 7.47 -5.93
CA TYR A 81 2.19 6.99 -7.26
C TYR A 81 1.32 5.79 -7.63
N HIS A 82 0.96 5.68 -8.91
CA HIS A 82 0.22 4.52 -9.38
C HIS A 82 1.09 3.27 -9.38
N LEU A 83 0.52 2.16 -8.89
CA LEU A 83 1.12 0.84 -8.99
C LEU A 83 0.28 -0.07 -9.87
N ARG A 84 0.95 -0.93 -10.64
CA ARG A 84 0.33 -1.94 -11.51
C ARG A 84 1.13 -3.24 -11.43
N GLY A 85 0.43 -4.36 -11.46
CA GLY A 85 1.04 -5.66 -11.26
C GLY A 85 0.14 -6.83 -11.60
N ARG A 86 0.59 -8.02 -11.21
CA ARG A 86 -0.11 -9.28 -11.40
C ARG A 86 -0.03 -10.13 -10.13
N TYR A 87 -0.96 -11.04 -9.98
CA TYR A 87 -0.94 -12.05 -8.93
C TYR A 87 -1.46 -13.40 -9.44
N THR A 88 -1.11 -14.46 -8.72
CA THR A 88 -1.70 -15.79 -8.84
C THR A 88 -1.89 -16.39 -7.45
N VAL A 89 -2.82 -17.34 -7.32
CA VAL A 89 -3.22 -17.92 -6.04
C VAL A 89 -2.80 -19.39 -5.99
N ARG A 90 -2.22 -19.82 -4.87
CA ARG A 90 -1.88 -21.23 -4.62
C ARG A 90 -2.00 -21.53 -3.13
N GLY A 91 -2.85 -22.50 -2.79
CA GLY A 91 -2.97 -22.96 -1.39
C GLY A 91 -3.51 -21.91 -0.41
N GLY A 92 -4.22 -20.89 -0.90
CA GLY A 92 -4.67 -19.74 -0.09
C GLY A 92 -3.71 -18.55 -0.14
N ASP A 93 -2.43 -18.80 -0.43
CA ASP A 93 -1.41 -17.77 -0.56
C ASP A 93 -1.45 -17.11 -1.94
N CYS A 94 -0.81 -15.94 -2.00
CA CYS A 94 -0.75 -15.14 -3.21
C CYS A 94 0.69 -14.87 -3.63
N ILE A 95 1.08 -15.35 -4.81
CA ILE A 95 2.34 -14.96 -5.44
C ILE A 95 2.05 -13.73 -6.28
N LEU A 96 2.75 -12.63 -6.04
CA LEU A 96 2.41 -11.34 -6.63
C LEU A 96 3.63 -10.48 -6.91
N GLY A 97 3.45 -9.52 -7.81
CA GLY A 97 4.45 -8.52 -8.11
C GLY A 97 3.84 -7.29 -8.76
N TRP A 98 4.45 -6.13 -8.52
CA TRP A 98 4.00 -4.86 -9.06
C TRP A 98 5.18 -3.93 -9.33
N SER A 99 4.91 -2.90 -10.15
CA SER A 99 5.86 -1.85 -10.49
C SER A 99 5.27 -0.47 -10.26
N ILE A 100 6.16 0.47 -9.96
CA ILE A 100 5.88 1.89 -9.79
C ILE A 100 6.92 2.66 -10.58
N ALA A 101 6.48 3.63 -11.38
CA ALA A 101 7.33 4.69 -11.89
C ALA A 101 7.16 5.92 -10.98
N TYR A 102 8.26 6.49 -10.49
CA TYR A 102 8.22 7.65 -9.59
C TYR A 102 8.03 8.93 -10.40
N ASN A 103 6.86 9.07 -11.00
CA ASN A 103 6.43 10.25 -11.72
C ASN A 103 4.96 10.56 -11.37
N ASN A 104 4.72 11.70 -10.72
CA ASN A 104 3.36 12.16 -10.41
C ASN A 104 3.26 13.69 -10.53
N ALA A 105 2.03 14.21 -10.46
CA ALA A 105 1.78 15.64 -10.62
C ALA A 105 2.29 16.48 -9.43
N ALA A 106 2.33 15.90 -8.23
CA ALA A 106 2.71 16.61 -7.00
C ALA A 106 4.23 16.85 -6.92
N PHE A 107 5.03 15.84 -7.25
CA PHE A 107 6.49 15.85 -7.10
C PHE A 107 7.25 15.92 -8.44
N GLY A 108 6.58 15.63 -9.56
CA GLY A 108 7.21 15.46 -10.86
C GLY A 108 7.89 14.10 -11.01
N ASN A 109 8.90 14.05 -11.89
CA ASN A 109 9.56 12.81 -12.31
C ASN A 109 10.94 12.63 -11.65
N SER A 110 11.08 11.58 -10.84
CA SER A 110 12.33 11.18 -10.19
C SER A 110 13.27 10.36 -11.08
N ASN A 111 12.89 10.10 -12.33
CA ASN A 111 13.63 9.30 -13.32
C ASN A 111 14.03 7.93 -12.78
N SER A 112 13.11 7.29 -12.05
CA SER A 112 13.33 5.99 -11.42
C SER A 112 12.06 5.16 -11.42
N SER A 113 12.24 3.84 -11.28
CA SER A 113 11.17 2.88 -11.10
C SER A 113 11.57 1.81 -10.11
N SER A 114 10.60 1.30 -9.36
CA SER A 114 10.77 0.15 -8.49
C SER A 114 9.81 -0.95 -8.88
N SER A 115 10.27 -2.19 -8.82
CA SER A 115 9.42 -3.38 -8.94
C SER A 115 9.61 -4.25 -7.71
N TRP A 116 8.50 -4.77 -7.18
CA TRP A 116 8.47 -5.74 -6.09
C TRP A 116 7.98 -7.08 -6.61
N ALA A 117 8.55 -8.16 -6.09
CA ALA A 117 8.06 -9.51 -6.26
C ALA A 117 8.05 -10.21 -4.90
N GLY A 118 7.00 -10.98 -4.63
CA GLY A 118 6.82 -11.56 -3.31
C GLY A 118 5.62 -12.49 -3.16
N ILE A 119 5.36 -12.82 -1.91
CA ILE A 119 4.30 -13.74 -1.50
C ILE A 119 3.52 -13.12 -0.34
N HIS A 120 2.20 -13.14 -0.44
CA HIS A 120 1.27 -12.95 0.67
C HIS A 120 0.96 -14.31 1.29
N TYR A 121 1.32 -14.50 2.55
CA TYR A 121 0.92 -15.66 3.33
C TYR A 121 -0.38 -15.35 4.05
N ALA A 122 -1.44 -16.10 3.72
CA ALA A 122 -2.80 -15.77 4.14
C ALA A 122 -3.05 -16.01 5.64
N ASP A 123 -2.36 -17.00 6.22
CA ASP A 123 -2.39 -17.33 7.64
C ASP A 123 -1.70 -16.26 8.51
N GLU A 124 -0.61 -15.68 8.01
CA GLU A 124 0.09 -14.57 8.67
C GLU A 124 -0.56 -13.21 8.41
N GLY A 125 -1.22 -13.05 7.27
CA GLY A 125 -1.72 -11.75 6.79
C GLY A 125 -0.58 -10.77 6.48
N ILE A 126 0.58 -11.28 6.03
CA ILE A 126 1.80 -10.51 5.74
C ILE A 126 2.19 -10.70 4.28
N ILE A 127 2.69 -9.63 3.64
CA ILE A 127 3.32 -9.70 2.32
C ILE A 127 4.83 -9.54 2.48
N TYR A 128 5.59 -10.56 2.11
CA TYR A 128 7.05 -10.50 2.04
C TYR A 128 7.48 -10.26 0.60
N THR A 129 8.40 -9.32 0.40
CA THR A 129 8.87 -8.95 -0.94
C THR A 129 10.36 -8.71 -0.99
N GLN A 130 10.94 -8.92 -2.17
CA GLN A 130 12.16 -8.25 -2.59
C GLN A 130 11.84 -7.23 -3.67
N TRP A 131 12.64 -6.19 -3.76
CA TRP A 131 12.47 -5.14 -4.76
C TRP A 131 13.75 -4.81 -5.51
N LEU A 132 13.57 -4.31 -6.73
CA LEU A 132 14.61 -3.75 -7.57
C LEU A 132 14.24 -2.29 -7.90
N LEU A 133 15.08 -1.34 -7.48
CA LEU A 133 14.96 0.08 -7.82
C LEU A 133 15.97 0.40 -8.92
N ALA A 134 15.46 0.72 -10.10
CA ALA A 134 16.24 1.29 -11.19
C ALA A 134 16.20 2.82 -11.12
N ARG A 135 17.37 3.44 -11.22
CA ARG A 135 17.50 4.90 -11.38
C ARG A 135 18.18 5.18 -12.70
N TYR A 136 17.74 6.20 -13.40
CA TYR A 136 18.47 6.68 -14.57
C TYR A 136 19.92 6.99 -14.17
N GLN A 137 20.84 6.49 -14.98
CA GLN A 137 22.27 6.78 -14.92
C GLN A 137 22.75 6.98 -16.35
N GLN A 138 23.81 7.76 -16.51
CA GLN A 138 24.58 7.78 -17.76
C GLN A 138 25.19 6.39 -18.00
N ARG A 139 25.50 6.09 -19.26
CA ARG A 139 25.89 4.74 -19.71
C ARG A 139 27.12 4.23 -18.96
N GLU A 140 28.07 5.11 -18.69
CA GLU A 140 29.33 4.85 -17.98
C GLU A 140 29.11 4.49 -16.49
N HIS A 141 27.92 4.81 -15.97
CA HIS A 141 27.52 4.59 -14.59
C HIS A 141 26.36 3.58 -14.46
N PHE A 142 26.02 2.85 -15.52
CA PHE A 142 24.96 1.84 -15.50
C PHE A 142 25.16 0.79 -14.40
N TRP A 143 26.41 0.45 -14.09
CA TRP A 143 26.77 -0.53 -13.06
C TRP A 143 26.19 -0.23 -11.67
N ARG A 144 25.87 1.04 -11.37
CA ARG A 144 25.26 1.48 -10.10
C ARG A 144 23.78 1.91 -10.24
N ALA A 145 23.14 1.60 -11.37
CA ALA A 145 21.77 2.03 -11.64
C ALA A 145 20.73 1.28 -10.80
N PHE A 146 21.07 0.08 -10.31
CA PHE A 146 20.14 -0.81 -9.64
C PHE A 146 20.44 -0.96 -8.16
N HIS A 147 19.42 -0.83 -7.33
CA HIS A 147 19.47 -1.17 -5.91
C HIS A 147 18.48 -2.30 -5.67
N THR A 148 18.82 -3.22 -4.77
CA THR A 148 17.92 -4.30 -4.35
C THR A 148 17.84 -4.33 -2.83
N ASN A 149 16.67 -4.66 -2.30
CA ASN A 149 16.46 -4.92 -0.88
C ASN A 149 15.13 -5.67 -0.70
N GLN A 150 14.66 -5.76 0.55
CA GLN A 150 13.38 -6.36 0.92
C GLN A 150 12.45 -5.35 1.60
N ASP A 151 11.14 -5.60 1.46
CA ASP A 151 10.10 -4.96 2.24
C ASP A 151 9.11 -6.00 2.77
N THR A 152 8.64 -5.80 4.00
CA THR A 152 7.59 -6.60 4.63
C THR A 152 6.40 -5.72 4.91
N PHE A 153 5.26 -6.04 4.34
CA PHE A 153 4.04 -5.27 4.48
C PHE A 153 3.04 -5.94 5.41
N LYS A 154 2.45 -5.15 6.31
CA LYS A 154 1.38 -5.55 7.23
C LYS A 154 0.12 -4.76 6.94
N ARG A 155 -1.05 -5.33 7.24
CA ARG A 155 -2.31 -4.59 7.17
C ARG A 155 -2.32 -3.48 8.19
N ILE A 156 -2.91 -2.36 7.79
CA ILE A 156 -3.24 -1.24 8.69
C ILE A 156 -4.75 -1.01 8.78
N CYS A 157 -5.53 -1.85 8.10
CA CYS A 157 -6.99 -1.87 8.13
C CYS A 157 -7.56 -3.18 7.57
#